data_AF-A0A0C3BDP8-F1
#
_entry.id   AF-A0A0C3BDP8-F1
#
_cell.length_a   1.000
_cell.length_b   1.000
_cell.length_c   1.000
_cell.angle_alpha   90.00
_cell.angle_beta   90.00
_cell.angle_gamma   90.00
#
_symmetry.space_group_name_H-M   'P 1'
#
loop_
_entity.id
_entity.type
_entity.pdbx_description
1 polymer ?
#
loop_
_entity_poly.entity_id
_entity_poly.type
_entity_poly.pdbx_seq_one_letter_code
_entity_poly.pdbx_strand_id
1 'polypeptide(L)'
;MAVDILQAIILETSVTHEPQHDIESFIYVLAYSVASKAILHSGDLDTNTRKELLSLFYSNFGRMTFREIWNSKRGRGPFTVRLDVPDIMSVPMVRLMDVLETFLLDFRMDGNKARQGKPTTHESFLSALDKAIGMMV
;
A
#
# COMPACT_ATOMS: atom_id res chain seq x y z
N MET A 1 10.26 1.67 4.76
CA MET A 1 10.63 0.66 5.77
C MET A 1 11.40 -0.53 5.20
N ALA A 2 10.84 -1.35 4.30
CA ALA A 2 11.56 -2.55 3.80
C ALA A 2 12.87 -2.23 3.08
N VAL A 3 12.88 -1.15 2.28
CA VAL A 3 14.10 -0.65 1.61
C VAL A 3 15.09 -0.10 2.63
N ASP A 4 14.62 0.65 3.63
CA ASP A 4 15.47 1.25 4.68
C ASP A 4 16.15 0.15 5.51
N ILE A 5 15.42 -0.93 5.84
CA ILE A 5 15.98 -2.11 6.51
C ILE A 5 17.05 -2.78 5.64
N LEU A 6 16.79 -2.96 4.34
CA LEU A 6 17.77 -3.56 3.44
C LEU A 6 19.02 -2.70 3.28
N GLN A 7 18.86 -1.38 3.15
CA GLN A 7 19.98 -0.45 3.11
C GLN A 7 20.77 -0.47 4.42
N ALA A 8 20.09 -0.46 5.56
CA ALA A 8 20.73 -0.52 6.87
C ALA A 8 21.54 -1.81 7.06
N ILE A 9 21.02 -2.95 6.61
CA ILE A 9 21.76 -4.24 6.60
C ILE A 9 23.00 -4.15 5.70
N ILE A 10 22.87 -3.62 4.48
CA ILE A 10 23.99 -3.52 3.53
C ILE A 10 25.07 -2.55 4.01
N LEU A 11 24.66 -1.44 4.62
CA LEU A 11 25.55 -0.39 5.10
C LEU A 11 26.03 -0.63 6.53
N GLU A 12 25.60 -1.72 7.18
CA GLU A 12 25.87 -2.03 8.59
C GLU A 12 25.51 -0.87 9.54
N THR A 13 24.39 -0.19 9.25
CA THR A 13 23.87 0.93 10.03
C THR A 13 22.59 0.55 10.75
N SER A 14 22.17 1.33 11.75
CA SER A 14 20.87 1.18 12.38
C SER A 14 19.78 1.88 11.57
N VAL A 15 18.59 1.28 11.54
CA VAL A 15 17.39 1.96 11.04
C VAL A 15 16.88 2.89 12.14
N THR A 16 16.77 4.18 11.85
CA THR A 16 16.01 5.11 12.71
C THR A 16 14.54 4.93 12.41
N HIS A 17 13.77 4.48 13.40
CA HIS A 17 12.33 4.33 13.26
C HIS A 17 11.64 5.68 13.32
N GLU A 18 10.80 5.98 12.34
CA GLU A 18 10.08 7.24 12.22
C GLU A 18 8.56 7.01 12.02
N PRO A 19 7.70 7.99 12.35
CA PRO A 19 6.24 7.89 12.16
C PRO A 19 5.80 7.44 10.77
N GLN A 20 6.57 7.78 9.74
CA GLN A 20 6.32 7.35 8.36
C GLN A 20 6.40 5.82 8.18
N HIS A 21 7.20 5.11 8.98
CA HIS A 21 7.31 3.65 8.94
C HIS A 21 6.06 2.98 9.50
N ASP A 22 5.47 3.53 10.55
CA ASP A 22 4.19 3.06 11.11
C ASP A 22 3.06 3.27 10.11
N ILE A 23 2.99 4.46 9.50
CA ILE A 23 1.96 4.79 8.51
C ILE A 23 2.11 3.91 7.26
N GLU A 24 3.33 3.73 6.74
CA GLU A 24 3.59 2.83 5.62
C GLU A 24 3.12 1.40 5.95
N SER A 25 3.48 0.89 7.13
CA SER A 25 3.08 -0.45 7.57
C SER A 25 1.56 -0.59 7.69
N PHE A 26 0.88 0.41 8.27
CA PHE A 26 -0.58 0.44 8.36
C PHE A 26 -1.23 0.38 6.98
N ILE A 27 -0.74 1.20 6.05
CA ILE A 27 -1.26 1.25 4.67
C ILE A 27 -1.14 -0.12 4.00
N TYR A 28 0.01 -0.79 4.14
CA TYR A 28 0.21 -2.13 3.59
C TYR A 28 -0.71 -3.18 4.22
N VAL A 29 -0.89 -3.17 5.54
CA VAL A 29 -1.79 -4.10 6.25
C VAL A 29 -3.25 -3.89 5.83
N LEU A 30 -3.68 -2.63 5.69
CA LEU A 30 -5.03 -2.31 5.25
C LEU A 30 -5.25 -2.79 3.82
N ALA A 31 -4.33 -2.47 2.91
CA ALA A 31 -4.43 -2.87 1.51
C ALA A 31 -4.40 -4.40 1.35
N TYR A 32 -3.57 -5.10 2.14
CA TYR A 32 -3.59 -6.57 2.22
C TYR A 32 -4.97 -7.08 2.64
N SER A 33 -5.52 -6.54 3.73
CA SER A 33 -6.79 -6.99 4.29
C SER A 33 -7.95 -6.80 3.30
N VAL A 34 -8.00 -5.66 2.63
CA VAL A 34 -9.01 -5.36 1.61
C VAL A 34 -8.85 -6.29 0.41
N ALA A 35 -7.64 -6.38 -0.17
CA ALA A 35 -7.39 -7.22 -1.34
C ALA A 35 -7.61 -8.71 -1.03
N SER A 36 -7.23 -9.17 0.16
CA SER A 36 -7.45 -10.54 0.62
C SER A 36 -8.95 -10.85 0.68
N LYS A 37 -9.76 -9.96 1.26
CA LYS A 37 -11.21 -10.13 1.29
C LYS A 37 -11.84 -10.12 -0.11
N ALA A 38 -11.39 -9.19 -0.96
CA ALA A 38 -11.87 -9.05 -2.33
C ALA A 38 -11.52 -10.24 -3.23
N ILE A 39 -10.34 -10.84 -3.07
CA ILE A 39 -9.81 -11.86 -4.00
C ILE A 39 -9.92 -13.27 -3.41
N LEU A 40 -9.39 -13.48 -2.19
CA LEU A 40 -9.33 -14.81 -1.58
C LEU A 40 -10.70 -15.27 -1.07
N HIS A 41 -11.53 -14.33 -0.65
CA HIS A 41 -12.83 -14.62 -0.02
C HIS A 41 -14.04 -14.27 -0.89
N SER A 42 -13.85 -13.85 -2.15
CA SER A 42 -14.97 -13.66 -3.07
C SER A 42 -15.46 -15.01 -3.60
N GLY A 43 -16.76 -15.26 -3.48
CA GLY A 43 -17.43 -16.45 -4.00
C GLY A 43 -17.79 -16.37 -5.48
N ASP A 44 -17.93 -15.15 -6.02
CA ASP A 44 -18.57 -14.90 -7.32
C ASP A 44 -17.59 -14.71 -8.49
N LEU A 45 -16.29 -14.90 -8.26
CA LEU A 45 -15.27 -14.81 -9.31
C LEU A 45 -15.20 -16.10 -10.12
N ASP A 46 -15.27 -15.99 -11.45
CA ASP A 46 -14.98 -17.10 -12.35
C ASP A 46 -13.53 -17.59 -12.19
N THR A 47 -13.27 -18.83 -12.61
CA THR A 47 -12.00 -19.53 -12.39
C THR A 47 -10.79 -18.81 -12.99
N ASN A 48 -10.94 -18.19 -14.17
CA ASN A 48 -9.82 -17.56 -14.87
C ASN A 48 -9.48 -16.22 -14.20
N THR A 49 -10.50 -15.38 -13.94
CA THR A 49 -10.33 -14.11 -13.23
C THR A 49 -9.76 -14.33 -11.83
N ARG A 50 -10.23 -15.36 -11.11
CA ARG A 50 -9.69 -15.74 -9.80
C ARG A 50 -8.21 -16.09 -9.88
N LYS A 51 -7.78 -16.86 -10.89
CA LYS A 51 -6.38 -17.28 -11.03
C LYS A 51 -5.46 -16.09 -11.31
N GLU A 52 -5.89 -15.17 -12.17
CA GLU A 52 -5.15 -13.94 -12.48
C GLU A 52 -5.03 -13.04 -11.25
N LEU A 53 -6.14 -12.80 -10.55
CA LEU A 53 -6.18 -12.02 -9.32
C LEU A 53 -5.34 -12.63 -8.19
N LEU A 54 -5.35 -13.96 -8.05
CA LEU A 54 -4.49 -14.66 -7.09
C LEU A 54 -3.01 -14.46 -7.44
N SER A 55 -2.66 -14.58 -8.72
CA SER A 55 -1.29 -14.34 -9.19
C SER A 55 -0.84 -12.91 -8.88
N LEU A 56 -1.70 -11.91 -9.14
CA LEU A 56 -1.46 -10.51 -8.82
C LEU A 56 -1.32 -10.31 -7.30
N PHE A 57 -2.25 -10.85 -6.52
CA PHE A 57 -2.22 -10.78 -5.06
C PHE A 57 -0.91 -11.34 -4.49
N TYR A 58 -0.48 -12.52 -4.93
CA TYR A 58 0.77 -13.11 -4.48
C TYR A 58 2.01 -12.38 -4.98
N SER A 59 1.98 -11.77 -6.17
CA SER A 59 3.10 -10.91 -6.61
C SER A 59 3.23 -9.62 -5.80
N ASN A 60 2.13 -9.12 -5.24
CA ASN A 60 2.07 -7.85 -4.52
C ASN A 60 2.21 -7.99 -3.00
N PHE A 61 1.73 -9.10 -2.43
CA PHE A 61 1.68 -9.36 -0.99
C PHE A 61 2.32 -10.69 -0.57
N GLY A 62 2.67 -11.55 -1.52
CA GLY A 62 3.29 -12.85 -1.24
C GLY A 62 4.76 -12.72 -0.84
N ARG A 63 5.43 -13.87 -0.73
CA ARG A 63 6.86 -13.96 -0.42
C ARG A 63 7.69 -13.37 -1.56
N MET A 64 7.84 -12.05 -1.56
CA MET A 64 8.83 -11.39 -2.38
C MET A 64 10.22 -11.84 -1.90
N THR A 65 11.04 -12.31 -2.83
CA THR A 65 12.44 -12.60 -2.56
C THR A 65 13.19 -11.29 -2.25
N PHE A 66 14.31 -11.37 -1.53
CA PHE A 66 15.16 -10.21 -1.28
C PHE A 66 15.52 -9.43 -2.55
N ARG A 67 15.78 -10.15 -3.65
CA ARG A 67 16.07 -9.56 -4.96
C ARG A 67 14.86 -8.81 -5.52
N GLU A 68 13.66 -9.35 -5.37
CA GLU A 68 12.43 -8.68 -5.79
C GLU A 68 12.12 -7.47 -4.93
N ILE A 69 12.35 -7.50 -3.61
CA ILE A 69 12.18 -6.32 -2.76
C ILE A 69 13.18 -5.22 -3.17
N TRP A 70 14.43 -5.60 -3.44
CA TRP A 70 15.48 -4.67 -3.87
C TRP A 70 15.21 -4.05 -5.25
N ASN A 71 14.77 -4.86 -6.21
CA ASN A 71 14.48 -4.42 -7.58
C ASN A 71 13.09 -3.77 -7.71
N SER A 72 12.16 -4.13 -6.82
CA SER A 72 10.85 -3.52 -6.73
C SER A 72 10.97 -2.15 -6.07
N LYS A 73 11.39 -1.18 -6.89
CA LYS A 73 11.01 0.23 -6.65
C LYS A 73 9.48 0.43 -6.73
N ARG A 74 8.73 -0.63 -7.07
CA ARG A 74 7.26 -0.67 -7.20
C ARG A 74 6.61 -1.10 -5.88
N GLY A 75 6.65 -0.25 -4.87
CA GLY A 75 5.74 -0.39 -3.72
C GLY A 75 4.30 0.05 -4.00
N ARG A 76 3.86 -0.09 -5.26
CA ARG A 76 2.48 0.23 -5.69
C ARG A 76 1.60 -1.01 -5.80
N GLY A 77 2.17 -2.20 -5.62
CA GLY A 77 1.46 -3.47 -5.77
C GLY A 77 0.10 -3.58 -5.06
N PRO A 78 -0.07 -3.09 -3.82
CA PRO A 78 -1.36 -3.17 -3.13
C PRO A 78 -2.48 -2.36 -3.80
N PHE A 79 -2.10 -1.37 -4.58
CA PHE A 79 -2.96 -0.34 -5.15
C PHE A 79 -3.36 -0.66 -6.58
N THR A 80 -2.59 -1.46 -7.31
CA THR A 80 -2.88 -1.78 -8.72
C THR A 80 -4.07 -2.72 -8.88
N VAL A 81 -4.44 -3.49 -7.85
CA VAL A 81 -5.56 -4.44 -7.90
C VAL A 81 -6.86 -3.76 -8.37
N ARG A 82 -7.11 -2.50 -8.00
CA ARG A 82 -8.28 -1.73 -8.45
C ARG A 82 -8.23 -1.32 -9.92
N LEU A 83 -7.03 -1.20 -10.48
CA LEU A 83 -6.83 -0.88 -11.90
C LEU A 83 -7.07 -2.13 -12.76
N ASP A 84 -6.68 -3.29 -12.23
CA ASP A 84 -6.81 -4.56 -12.94
C ASP A 84 -8.24 -5.09 -12.89
N VAL A 85 -8.98 -4.85 -11.80
CA VAL A 85 -10.40 -5.21 -11.66
C VAL A 85 -11.20 -4.09 -10.98
N PRO A 86 -11.78 -3.16 -11.75
CA PRO A 86 -12.45 -1.96 -11.23
C PRO A 86 -13.61 -2.26 -10.28
N ASP A 87 -14.34 -3.35 -10.51
CA ASP A 87 -15.54 -3.71 -9.75
C ASP A 87 -15.24 -4.50 -8.47
N ILE A 88 -13.97 -4.81 -8.21
CA ILE A 88 -13.59 -5.62 -7.03
C ILE A 88 -13.68 -4.83 -5.72
N MET A 89 -13.74 -3.52 -5.81
CA MET A 89 -13.87 -2.61 -4.68
C MET A 89 -15.00 -1.62 -4.96
N SER A 90 -15.72 -1.23 -3.90
CA SER A 90 -16.71 -0.16 -4.02
C SER A 90 -16.02 1.17 -4.39
N VAL A 91 -16.73 2.06 -5.09
CA VAL A 91 -16.23 3.39 -5.46
C VAL A 91 -15.60 4.15 -4.28
N PRO A 92 -16.16 4.13 -3.05
CA PRO A 92 -15.53 4.80 -1.93
C PRO A 92 -14.19 4.14 -1.51
N MET A 93 -14.09 2.81 -1.58
CA MET A 93 -12.85 2.09 -1.30
C MET A 93 -11.76 2.39 -2.33
N VAL A 94 -12.11 2.50 -3.62
CA VAL A 94 -11.19 2.95 -4.68
C VAL A 94 -10.60 4.32 -4.34
N ARG A 95 -11.44 5.27 -3.91
CA ARG A 95 -10.99 6.62 -3.52
C ARG A 95 -10.06 6.60 -2.31
N LEU A 96 -10.36 5.76 -1.31
CA LEU A 96 -9.46 5.58 -0.17
C LEU A 96 -8.10 5.06 -0.64
N MET A 97 -8.07 4.05 -1.51
CA MET A 97 -6.83 3.51 -2.07
C MET A 97 -6.00 4.56 -2.83
N ASP A 98 -6.64 5.47 -3.59
CA ASP A 98 -5.96 6.58 -4.26
C ASP A 98 -5.26 7.55 -3.27
N VAL A 99 -5.95 7.87 -2.17
CA VAL A 99 -5.41 8.74 -1.11
C VAL A 99 -4.21 8.08 -0.43
N LEU A 100 -4.33 6.80 -0.08
CA LEU A 100 -3.24 6.04 0.56
C LEU A 100 -2.03 5.86 -0.37
N GLU A 101 -2.25 5.63 -1.67
CA GLU A 101 -1.15 5.60 -2.64
C GLU A 101 -0.43 6.94 -2.71
N THR A 102 -1.17 8.06 -2.64
CA THR A 102 -0.57 9.41 -2.63
C THR A 102 0.33 9.61 -1.42
N PHE A 103 -0.09 9.17 -0.22
CA PHE A 103 0.74 9.23 0.98
C PHE A 103 2.04 8.41 0.85
N LEU A 104 1.96 7.19 0.31
CA LEU A 104 3.14 6.37 0.06
C LEU A 104 4.11 7.00 -0.94
N LEU A 105 3.59 7.70 -1.95
CA LEU A 105 4.43 8.40 -2.93
C LEU A 105 5.11 9.62 -2.31
N ASP A 106 4.42 10.35 -1.44
CA ASP A 106 4.98 11.49 -0.75
C ASP A 106 6.12 11.08 0.20
N PHE A 107 6.01 9.94 0.90
CA PHE A 107 7.11 9.40 1.72
C PHE A 107 8.35 9.04 0.90
N ARG A 108 8.17 8.60 -0.36
CA ARG A 108 9.26 8.13 -1.22
C ARG A 108 10.03 9.24 -1.94
N MET A 109 9.42 10.41 -2.11
CA MET A 109 9.95 11.47 -2.97
C MET A 109 10.83 12.50 -2.25
N ASP A 110 10.75 12.58 -0.91
CA ASP A 110 11.73 13.22 -0.01
C ASP A 110 11.04 13.33 1.35
N GLY A 111 11.63 12.75 2.41
CA GLY A 111 11.06 12.66 3.76
C GLY A 111 10.66 13.98 4.45
N ASN A 112 10.81 15.13 3.78
CA ASN A 112 10.43 16.46 4.27
C ASN A 112 9.66 17.34 3.26
N LYS A 113 9.37 16.85 2.05
CA LYS A 113 8.61 17.61 1.03
C LYS A 113 7.42 16.80 0.54
N ALA A 114 6.40 16.66 1.39
CA ALA A 114 5.10 16.21 0.92
C ALA A 114 4.65 17.09 -0.26
N ARG A 115 3.93 16.54 -1.24
CA ARG A 115 3.38 17.32 -2.36
C ARG A 115 2.45 18.45 -1.90
N GLN A 116 1.99 18.38 -0.65
CA GLN A 116 1.13 19.38 -0.01
C GLN A 116 1.87 20.37 0.91
N GLY A 117 3.21 20.31 0.99
CA GLY A 117 4.01 21.27 1.76
C GLY A 117 3.89 21.16 3.29
N LYS A 118 3.28 20.09 3.81
CA LYS A 118 3.20 19.79 5.26
C LYS A 118 3.86 18.44 5.56
N PRO A 119 4.61 18.30 6.68
CA PRO A 119 5.13 17.00 7.10
C PRO A 119 3.99 16.01 7.30
N THR A 120 4.15 14.79 6.80
CA THR A 120 3.17 13.72 7.01
C THR A 120 3.32 13.17 8.43
N THR A 121 2.37 13.48 9.29
CA THR A 121 2.27 13.00 10.68
C THR A 121 1.12 12.00 10.84
N HIS A 122 1.11 11.25 11.94
CA HIS A 122 -0.03 10.42 12.33
C HIS A 122 -1.36 11.17 12.28
N GLU A 123 -1.40 12.41 12.80
CA GLU A 123 -2.60 13.24 12.80
C GLU A 123 -3.06 13.60 11.38
N SER A 124 -2.13 14.02 10.51
CA SER A 124 -2.46 14.35 9.13
C SER A 124 -2.96 13.12 8.34
N PHE A 125 -2.40 11.95 8.64
CA PHE A 125 -2.80 10.67 8.06
C PHE A 125 -4.21 10.26 8.53
N LEU A 126 -4.45 10.26 9.84
CA LEU A 126 -5.75 9.90 10.42
C LEU A 126 -6.85 10.86 9.96
N SER A 127 -6.59 12.17 9.93
CA SER A 127 -7.57 13.14 9.42
C SER A 127 -7.94 12.90 7.95
N ALA A 128 -6.98 12.55 7.10
CA ALA A 128 -7.24 12.21 5.71
C ALA A 128 -7.97 10.88 5.56
N LEU A 129 -7.65 9.89 6.40
CA LEU A 129 -8.34 8.60 6.47
C LEU A 129 -9.80 8.81 6.90
N ASP A 130 -10.05 9.56 7.97
CA ASP A 130 -11.39 9.88 8.46
C ASP A 130 -12.20 10.63 7.42
N LYS A 131 -11.58 11.58 6.70
CA LYS A 131 -12.24 12.27 5.58
C LYS A 131 -12.62 11.30 4.47
N ALA A 132 -11.73 10.37 4.11
CA ALA A 132 -12.01 9.37 3.09
C ALA A 132 -13.12 8.40 3.53
N ILE A 133 -13.12 7.98 4.80
CA ILE A 133 -14.15 7.13 5.40
C ILE A 133 -15.50 7.87 5.46
N GLY A 134 -15.49 9.15 5.85
CA GLY A 134 -16.69 9.98 5.92
C GLY A 134 -17.36 10.23 4.57
N MET A 135 -16.63 10.07 3.46
CA MET A 135 -17.20 10.08 2.10
C MET A 135 -17.86 8.73 1.72
N MET A 136 -17.73 7.69 2.55
CA MET A 136 -18.34 6.38 2.34
C MET A 136 -19.68 6.19 3.07
N VAL A 137 -20.05 7.12 3.96
CA VAL A 137 -21.27 7.10 4.78
C VAL A 137 -22.35 7.97 4.16
#